data_AF-A0A661MIW8-F1
#
_entry.id   AF-A0A661MIW8-F1
#
_cell.length_a   1.000
_cell.length_b   1.000
_cell.length_c   1.000
_cell.angle_alpha   90.00
_cell.angle_beta   90.00
_cell.angle_gamma   90.00
#
_symmetry.space_group_name_H-M   'P 1'
#
loop_
_entity.id
_entity.type
_entity.pdbx_description
1 polymer ?
#
loop_
_entity_poly.entity_id
_entity_poly.type
_entity_poly.pdbx_seq_one_letter_code
_entity_poly.pdbx_strand_id
1 'polypeptide(L)' 'MATLKVTVFKPYPFKKGQKIRIEGGPRNGDWEVVDVTEHKLTLRCPVTHRELKCNKFCYFVEERENEAWPSH' A
#
# COMPACT_ATOMS: atom_id res chain seq x y z
N MET A 1 -30.72 5.27 4.00
CA MET A 1 -29.30 5.60 4.24
C MET A 1 -28.91 6.66 3.23
N ALA A 2 -28.24 7.72 3.65
CA ALA A 2 -27.77 8.73 2.69
C ALA A 2 -26.63 8.12 1.85
N THR A 3 -26.72 8.28 0.54
CA THR A 3 -25.65 7.90 -0.39
C THR A 3 -24.77 9.13 -0.61
N LEU A 4 -23.49 9.01 -0.27
CA LEU A 4 -22.54 10.12 -0.33
C LEU A 4 -21.34 9.75 -1.21
N LYS A 5 -20.58 10.76 -1.59
CA LYS A 5 -19.27 10.56 -2.18
C LYS A 5 -18.29 10.15 -1.07
N VAL A 6 -17.70 8.96 -1.17
CA VAL A 6 -16.79 8.39 -0.16
C VAL A 6 -15.47 8.00 -0.80
N THR A 7 -14.35 8.40 -0.20
CA THR A 7 -13.01 7.95 -0.60
C THR A 7 -12.60 6.74 0.23
N VAL A 8 -12.34 5.61 -0.44
CA VAL A 8 -11.98 4.35 0.21
C VAL A 8 -10.49 4.09 0.08
N PHE A 9 -9.84 3.80 1.21
CA PHE A 9 -8.43 3.41 1.27
C PHE A 9 -8.33 1.92 1.59
N LYS A 10 -7.83 1.11 0.65
CA LYS A 10 -7.64 -0.32 0.84
C LYS A 10 -6.15 -0.67 0.87
N PRO A 11 -5.65 -1.43 1.86
CA PRO A 11 -4.26 -1.86 1.87
C PRO A 11 -3.87 -2.54 0.56
N TYR A 12 -2.71 -2.17 0.01
CA TYR A 12 -2.21 -2.81 -1.20
C TYR A 12 -1.82 -4.28 -0.88
N PRO A 13 -2.30 -5.27 -1.65
CA PRO A 13 -2.06 -6.69 -1.40
C PRO A 13 -0.69 -7.10 -1.95
N PHE A 14 0.38 -6.67 -1.27
CA PHE A 14 1.75 -7.02 -1.64
C PHE A 14 1.96 -8.53 -1.74
N LYS A 15 2.82 -8.93 -2.68
CA LYS A 15 3.25 -10.32 -2.88
C LYS A 15 4.77 -10.41 -2.78
N LYS A 16 5.28 -11.46 -2.12
CA LYS A 16 6.71 -11.76 -2.10
C LYS A 16 7.25 -11.94 -3.52
N GLY A 17 8.42 -11.38 -3.79
CA GLY A 17 9.07 -11.32 -5.11
C GLY A 17 8.59 -10.19 -6.02
N GLN A 18 7.59 -9.40 -5.61
CA GLN A 18 7.09 -8.29 -6.41
C GLN A 18 8.14 -7.17 -6.51
N LYS A 19 8.31 -6.61 -7.71
CA LYS A 19 9.08 -5.38 -7.95
C LYS A 19 8.12 -4.20 -7.96
N ILE A 20 8.40 -3.18 -7.14
CA ILE A 20 7.58 -1.99 -7.00
C ILE A 20 8.44 -0.75 -7.16
N ARG A 21 7.82 0.32 -7.65
CA ARG A 21 8.38 1.67 -7.66
C ARG A 21 7.48 2.57 -6.84
N ILE A 22 8.07 3.32 -5.91
CA ILE A 22 7.36 4.31 -5.09
C ILE A 22 7.75 5.70 -5.59
N GLU A 23 6.80 6.43 -6.16
CA GLU A 23 7.01 7.77 -6.71
C GLU A 23 6.59 8.84 -5.70
N GLY A 24 7.27 8.92 -4.56
CA GLY A 24 7.04 9.97 -3.56
C GLY A 24 7.30 9.57 -2.11
N GLY A 25 7.42 10.58 -1.25
CA GLY A 25 7.66 10.40 0.18
C GLY A 25 9.07 9.88 0.53
N PRO A 26 9.34 9.59 1.82
CA PRO A 26 10.68 9.23 2.31
C PRO A 26 11.16 7.82 1.88
N ARG A 27 10.30 7.04 1.23
CA ARG A 27 10.62 5.68 0.73
C ARG A 27 10.58 5.62 -0.79
N ASN A 28 10.69 6.77 -1.46
CA ASN A 28 10.71 6.83 -2.91
C ASN A 28 11.84 5.98 -3.49
N GLY A 29 11.59 5.38 -4.65
CA GLY A 29 12.56 4.54 -5.36
C GLY A 29 12.05 3.14 -5.64
N ASP A 30 12.98 2.31 -6.13
CA ASP A 30 12.72 0.93 -6.53
C ASP A 30 12.96 -0.05 -5.39
N TRP A 31 12.05 -1.00 -5.25
CA TRP A 31 12.07 -2.00 -4.19
C TRP A 31 11.63 -3.36 -4.70
N GLU A 32 12.20 -4.40 -4.10
CA GLU A 32 11.71 -5.77 -4.18
C GLU A 32 11.05 -6.16 -2.86
N VAL A 33 9.86 -6.76 -2.92
CA VAL A 33 9.14 -7.26 -1.75
C VAL A 33 9.74 -8.60 -1.34
N VAL A 34 10.48 -8.62 -0.22
CA VAL A 34 11.16 -9.82 0.28
C VAL A 34 10.27 -10.64 1.20
N ASP A 35 9.42 -9.97 1.99
CA ASP A 35 8.51 -10.63 2.92
C ASP A 35 7.26 -9.79 3.19
N VAL A 36 6.15 -10.47 3.46
CA VAL A 36 4.85 -9.83 3.74
C VAL A 36 4.18 -10.59 4.88
N THR A 37 3.87 -9.90 5.97
CA THR A 37 3.02 -10.44 7.03
C THR A 37 1.68 -9.71 7.06
N GLU A 38 0.84 -9.98 8.07
CA GLU A 38 -0.43 -9.27 8.23
C GLU A 38 -0.25 -7.75 8.31
N HIS A 39 0.73 -7.28 9.10
CA HIS A 39 0.95 -5.85 9.35
C HIS A 39 2.29 -5.31 8.84
N LYS A 40 3.26 -6.18 8.54
CA LYS A 40 4.62 -5.80 8.14
C LYS A 40 4.90 -6.11 6.67
N LEU A 41 5.83 -5.34 6.13
CA LEU A 41 6.39 -5.46 4.78
C LEU A 41 7.91 -5.36 4.90
N THR A 42 8.64 -6.27 4.27
CA THR A 42 10.09 -6.19 4.13
C THR A 42 10.42 -5.90 2.68
N LEU A 43 11.12 -4.79 2.45
CA LEU A 43 11.55 -4.33 1.13
C LEU A 43 13.07 -4.42 1.01
N ARG A 44 13.58 -4.74 -0.17
CA ARG A 44 15.01 -4.71 -0.48
C ARG A 44 15.28 -3.76 -1.63
N CYS A 45 16.22 -2.84 -1.42
CA CYS A 45 16.68 -1.96 -2.49
C CYS A 45 17.49 -2.80 -3.50
N PRO A 46 17.17 -2.78 -4.80
CA PRO A 46 17.87 -3.59 -5.80
C PRO A 46 19.30 -3.10 -6.09
N VAL A 47 19.64 -1.86 -5.70
CA VAL A 47 20.95 -1.25 -5.94
C VAL A 47 21.90 -1.49 -4.76
N THR A 48 21.43 -1.23 -3.54
CA THR A 48 22.27 -1.30 -2.33
C THR A 48 22.10 -2.60 -1.55
N HIS A 49 21.14 -3.44 -1.94
CA HIS A 49 20.72 -4.66 -1.25
C HIS A 49 20.28 -4.44 0.21
N ARG A 50 20.12 -3.18 0.65
CA ARG A 50 19.63 -2.87 1.99
C ARG A 50 18.18 -3.29 2.15
N GLU A 51 17.89 -3.90 3.29
CA GLU A 51 16.54 -4.30 3.66
C GLU A 51 15.90 -3.29 4.61
N LEU A 52 14.62 -3.04 4.39
CA LEU A 52 13.79 -2.17 5.21
C LEU A 52 12.54 -2.94 5.64
N LYS A 53 12.42 -3.16 6.95
CA LYS A 53 11.19 -3.69 7.56
C LYS A 53 10.31 -2.54 8.03
N CYS A 54 9.08 -2.49 7.54
CA CYS A 54 8.15 -1.41 7.83
C CYS A 54 6.71 -1.92 7.97
N ASN A 55 5.79 -1.07 8.45
CA ASN A 55 4.36 -1.36 8.40
C ASN A 55 3.87 -1.24 6.95
N LYS A 56 2.79 -1.94 6.58
CA LYS A 56 2.13 -1.71 5.28
C LYS A 56 1.68 -0.25 5.19
N PHE A 57 2.16 0.46 4.16
CA PHE A 57 1.90 1.89 3.99
C PHE A 57 1.35 2.26 2.62
N CYS A 58 1.37 1.35 1.64
CA CYS A 58 0.72 1.58 0.36
C CYS A 58 -0.74 1.15 0.42
N TYR A 59 -1.62 2.05 -0.03
CA TYR A 59 -3.05 1.85 -0.11
C TYR A 59 -3.51 2.18 -1.53
N PHE A 60 -4.45 1.39 -2.04
CA PHE A 60 -5.27 1.82 -3.15
C PHE A 60 -6.27 2.88 -2.66
N VAL A 61 -6.47 3.90 -3.48
CA VAL A 61 -7.42 4.97 -3.23
C VAL A 61 -8.44 4.95 -4.35
N GLU A 62 -9.72 4.90 -3.99
CA GLU A 62 -10.83 4.93 -4.93
C GLU A 62 -11.89 5.91 -4.41
N GLU A 63 -12.29 6.87 -5.24
CA GLU A 63 -13.47 7.70 -4.96
C GLU A 63 -14.71 6.98 -5.48
N ARG A 64 -15.67 6.73 -4.58
CA ARG A 64 -16.94 6.09 -4.90
C ARG A 64 -18.06 7.10 -4.80
N GLU A 65 -18.88 7.17 -5.83
CA GLU A 65 -20.11 7.94 -5.81
C GLU A 65 -21.25 7.08 -5.30
N ASN A 66 -22.18 7.72 -4.59
CA ASN A 66 -23.39 7.10 -4.08
C ASN A 66 -23.17 5.91 -3.12
N GLU A 67 -22.08 5.94 -2.34
CA GLU A 67 -21.78 4.91 -1.34
C GLU A 67 -22.59 5.18 -0.05
N ALA A 68 -23.08 4.12 0.59
CA ALA A 68 -23.75 4.24 1.88
C ALA A 68 -22.79 4.67 2.99
N TRP A 69 -23.19 5.67 3.77
CA TRP A 69 -22.42 6.13 4.93
C TRP A 69 -23.34 6.36 6.15
N PRO A 70 -23.03 5.80 7.34
CA PRO A 70 -21.97 4.83 7.60
C PRO A 70 -22.24 3.48 6.90
N SER A 71 -21.19 2.72 6.62
CA SER A 71 -21.30 1.40 5.98
C SER A 71 -21.70 0.27 6.94
N HIS A 72 -21.86 0.57 8.24
CA HIS A 72 -22.18 -0.36 9.33
C HIS A 72 -23.16 0.28 10.32
#